data_AF-A0AAP0BRH6-F1
#
_entry.id   AF-A0AAP0BRH6-F1
#
_cell.length_a   1.000
_cell.length_b   1.000
_cell.length_c   1.000
_cell.angle_alpha   90.00
_cell.angle_beta   90.00
_cell.angle_gamma   90.00
#
_symmetry.space_group_name_H-M   'P 1'
#
loop_
_entity.id
_entity.type
_entity.pdbx_description
1 polymer ?
#
loop_
_entity_poly.entity_id
_entity_poly.type
_entity_poly.pdbx_seq_one_letter_code
_entity_poly.pdbx_strand_id
1 'polypeptide(L)'
;MYSIQNATFAVIRGHKRALDVTTVLQGKTMFFSILMLSWGLIADIDIESEKYRWMGHTRLYFYCFLRVMKLRKYHGNIEFVPAPGHEFYGEPKMEGETYVSDTEISEQGRVGGAEKLRGYQGASACFDVSDWRIMEGPFISVMLVNVPWVTEDTFSAPEAKFSDGFLDLILIKDCPRSALASILVGAKDGTHIKSPYVMYLKVRAFKLVPGNRVGNPTEGGIIDVDGEVVARGEGDPMVYGPPIKINVDNGLATFFSHR
;
A
#
# COMPACT_ATOMS: atom_id res chain seq x y z
N MET A 1 5.91 -3.46 25.72
CA MET A 1 5.91 -2.01 25.40
C MET A 1 4.59 -1.61 24.76
N TYR A 2 4.01 -2.47 23.94
CA TYR A 2 2.64 -2.37 23.44
C TYR A 2 1.71 -3.12 24.40
N SER A 3 0.84 -2.40 25.09
CA SER A 3 -0.17 -3.01 25.97
C SER A 3 -1.43 -2.17 25.96
N ILE A 4 -2.57 -2.81 26.22
CA ILE A 4 -3.86 -2.13 26.33
C ILE A 4 -3.79 -1.02 27.40
N GLN A 5 -3.04 -1.26 28.49
CA GLN A 5 -2.86 -0.28 29.57
C GLN A 5 -2.11 0.97 29.07
N ASN A 6 -1.06 0.79 28.28
CA ASN A 6 -0.29 1.90 27.70
C ASN A 6 -1.15 2.71 26.71
N ALA A 7 -1.86 2.03 25.80
CA ALA A 7 -2.78 2.70 24.88
C ALA A 7 -3.88 3.48 25.63
N THR A 8 -4.49 2.86 26.64
CA THR A 8 -5.49 3.52 27.51
C THR A 8 -4.92 4.76 28.19
N PHE A 9 -3.69 4.67 28.70
CA PHE A 9 -3.04 5.79 29.36
C PHE A 9 -2.67 6.91 28.38
N ALA A 10 -2.28 6.60 27.14
CA ALA A 10 -2.07 7.60 26.09
C ALA A 10 -3.37 8.39 25.80
N VAL A 11 -4.51 7.71 25.74
CA VAL A 11 -5.83 8.34 25.58
C VAL A 11 -6.16 9.25 26.76
N ILE A 12 -6.01 8.75 28.00
CA ILE A 12 -6.27 9.54 29.22
C ILE A 12 -5.40 10.80 29.27
N ARG A 13 -4.13 10.70 28.86
CA ARG A 13 -3.22 11.84 28.81
C ARG A 13 -3.58 12.87 27.73
N GLY A 14 -4.30 12.46 26.69
CA GLY A 14 -4.82 13.37 25.67
C GLY A 14 -3.78 14.01 24.75
N HIS A 15 -2.52 13.58 24.76
CA HIS A 15 -1.51 14.07 23.80
C HIS A 15 -1.82 13.54 22.41
N LYS A 16 -2.01 14.45 21.45
CA LYS A 16 -2.37 14.12 20.08
C LYS A 16 -1.19 14.34 19.14
N ARG A 17 -1.09 13.50 18.12
CA ARG A 17 -0.17 13.66 16.98
C ARG A 17 -0.95 13.56 15.68
N ALA A 18 -0.55 14.34 14.69
CA ALA A 18 -1.11 14.29 13.35
C ALA A 18 -0.72 12.97 12.65
N LEU A 19 -1.67 12.44 11.88
CA LEU A 19 -1.55 11.22 11.09
C LEU A 19 -2.03 11.47 9.67
N ASP A 20 -1.22 11.07 8.71
CA ASP A 20 -1.54 11.06 7.29
C ASP A 20 -2.66 10.07 7.03
N VAL A 21 -3.60 10.46 6.17
CA VAL A 21 -4.67 9.57 5.72
C VAL A 21 -4.50 9.36 4.23
N THR A 22 -4.53 8.09 3.84
CA THR A 22 -4.40 7.68 2.46
C THR A 22 -5.79 7.56 1.84
N THR A 23 -6.05 8.27 0.75
CA THR A 23 -7.24 8.09 -0.07
C THR A 23 -6.93 7.05 -1.15
N VAL A 24 -7.68 5.95 -1.17
CA VAL A 24 -7.57 4.86 -2.16
C VAL A 24 -8.79 4.92 -3.08
N LEU A 25 -8.57 5.15 -4.36
CA LEU A 25 -9.60 5.25 -5.40
C LEU A 25 -9.51 4.06 -6.35
N GLN A 26 -10.64 3.41 -6.60
CA GLN A 26 -10.77 2.32 -7.56
C GLN A 26 -12.06 2.49 -8.36
N GLY A 27 -11.95 3.03 -9.57
CA GLY A 27 -13.11 3.42 -10.37
C GLY A 27 -13.93 4.50 -9.66
N LYS A 28 -15.18 4.17 -9.30
CA LYS A 28 -16.10 5.07 -8.58
C LYS A 28 -16.05 4.88 -7.06
N THR A 29 -15.31 3.89 -6.57
CA THR A 29 -15.25 3.56 -5.15
C THR A 29 -14.05 4.26 -4.51
N MET A 30 -14.28 4.82 -3.33
CA MET A 30 -13.26 5.51 -2.54
C MET A 30 -13.21 4.89 -1.14
N PHE A 31 -11.99 4.59 -0.69
CA PHE A 31 -11.70 4.10 0.65
C PHE A 31 -10.63 4.97 1.28
N PHE A 32 -10.54 4.93 2.61
CA PHE A 32 -9.49 5.60 3.37
C PHE A 32 -8.68 4.57 4.13
N SER A 33 -7.37 4.77 4.18
CA SER A 33 -6.41 3.91 4.87
C SER A 33 -5.51 4.75 5.76
N ILE A 34 -5.15 4.21 6.90
CA ILE A 34 -4.20 4.83 7.83
C ILE A 34 -2.95 3.97 8.05
N LEU A 35 -2.93 2.73 7.58
CA LEU A 35 -1.87 1.77 7.85
C LEU A 35 -1.07 1.42 6.60
N MET A 36 -1.66 0.67 5.67
CA MET A 36 -0.95 0.18 4.49
C MET A 36 -1.88 -0.31 3.36
N LEU A 37 -1.33 -0.36 2.15
CA LEU A 37 -1.83 -1.18 1.05
C LEU A 37 -0.78 -2.23 0.70
N SER A 38 -1.20 -3.46 0.39
CA SER A 38 -0.30 -4.50 -0.06
C SER A 38 -0.84 -5.28 -1.28
N TRP A 39 0.07 -5.66 -2.18
CA TRP A 39 -0.21 -6.52 -3.33
C TRP A 39 0.94 -7.52 -3.53
N GLY A 40 0.57 -8.79 -3.73
CA GLY A 40 1.50 -9.88 -3.94
C GLY A 40 1.75 -10.69 -2.67
N LEU A 41 3.02 -11.00 -2.36
CA LEU A 41 3.39 -11.95 -1.30
C LEU A 41 2.78 -11.61 0.07
N ILE A 42 2.82 -10.33 0.48
CA ILE A 42 2.33 -9.94 1.80
C ILE A 42 0.80 -10.06 1.88
N ALA A 43 0.07 -9.64 0.84
CA ALA A 43 -1.38 -9.80 0.76
C ALA A 43 -1.80 -11.28 0.73
N ASP A 44 -1.07 -12.12 0.00
CA ASP A 44 -1.28 -13.57 0.02
C ASP A 44 -1.13 -14.13 1.43
N ILE A 45 -0.15 -13.64 2.20
CA ILE A 45 0.08 -14.09 3.57
C ILE A 45 -1.03 -13.61 4.49
N ASP A 46 -1.40 -12.33 4.45
CA ASP A 46 -2.40 -11.80 5.37
C ASP A 46 -3.76 -12.47 5.16
N ILE A 47 -4.20 -12.53 3.89
CA ILE A 47 -5.54 -12.98 3.53
C ILE A 47 -5.66 -14.50 3.46
N GLU A 48 -4.77 -15.20 2.76
CA GLU A 48 -4.94 -16.65 2.60
C GLU A 48 -4.61 -17.42 3.90
N SER A 49 -3.90 -16.81 4.86
CA SER A 49 -3.65 -17.41 6.18
C SER A 49 -4.85 -17.34 7.12
N GLU A 50 -5.91 -16.59 6.77
CA GLU A 50 -7.11 -16.45 7.59
C GLU A 50 -7.83 -17.78 7.86
N LYS A 51 -7.69 -18.77 6.96
CA LYS A 51 -8.16 -20.15 7.19
C LYS A 51 -7.50 -20.83 8.39
N TYR A 52 -6.39 -20.30 8.88
CA TYR A 52 -5.68 -20.73 10.08
C TYR A 52 -5.87 -19.77 11.26
N ARG A 53 -6.96 -19.00 11.31
CA ARG A 53 -7.27 -18.09 12.43
C ARG A 53 -7.20 -18.74 13.81
N TRP A 54 -7.46 -20.04 13.91
CA TRP A 54 -7.31 -20.83 15.13
C TRP A 54 -5.87 -20.81 15.71
N MET A 55 -4.85 -20.54 14.89
CA MET A 55 -3.44 -20.41 15.30
C MET A 55 -3.10 -19.02 15.87
N GLY A 56 -4.05 -18.08 15.88
CA GLY A 56 -3.81 -16.69 16.25
C GLY A 56 -2.76 -16.03 15.34
N HIS A 57 -1.89 -15.21 15.93
CA HIS A 57 -0.85 -14.49 15.19
C HIS A 57 0.14 -15.42 14.45
N THR A 58 0.36 -16.64 14.97
CA THR A 58 1.27 -17.64 14.38
C THR A 58 0.86 -18.05 12.96
N ARG A 59 -0.41 -17.83 12.56
CA ARG A 59 -0.89 -18.08 11.19
C ARG A 59 -0.04 -17.39 10.13
N LEU A 60 0.42 -16.16 10.39
CA LEU A 60 1.19 -15.36 9.44
C LEU A 60 2.55 -16.00 9.20
N TYR A 61 3.24 -16.44 10.26
CA TYR A 61 4.52 -17.14 10.16
C TYR A 61 4.42 -18.48 9.44
N PHE A 62 3.40 -19.27 9.79
CA PHE A 62 3.17 -20.55 9.14
C PHE A 62 2.91 -20.39 7.65
N TYR A 63 2.07 -19.42 7.28
CA TYR A 63 1.72 -19.21 5.88
C TYR A 63 2.84 -18.55 5.08
N CYS A 64 3.58 -17.64 5.70
CA CYS A 64 4.81 -17.06 5.18
C CYS A 64 5.80 -18.16 4.77
N PHE A 65 6.05 -19.14 5.64
CA PHE A 65 6.89 -20.29 5.31
C PHE A 65 6.39 -21.05 4.07
N LEU A 66 5.10 -21.36 4.01
CA LEU A 66 4.50 -22.04 2.84
C LEU A 66 4.67 -21.22 1.55
N ARG A 67 4.51 -19.89 1.62
CA ARG A 67 4.64 -18.98 0.48
C ARG A 67 6.09 -18.80 0.04
N VAL A 68 7.06 -18.82 0.94
CA VAL A 68 8.49 -18.81 0.57
C VAL A 68 8.85 -20.09 -0.19
N MET A 69 8.34 -21.26 0.24
CA MET A 69 8.56 -22.52 -0.48
C MET A 69 7.88 -22.51 -1.86
N LYS A 70 6.61 -22.06 -1.93
CA LYS A 70 5.80 -21.96 -3.15
C LYS A 70 5.60 -20.50 -3.57
N LEU A 71 6.73 -19.86 -3.88
CA LEU A 71 6.78 -18.44 -4.22
C LEU A 71 6.02 -18.15 -5.51
N ARG A 72 5.23 -17.08 -5.49
CA ARG A 72 4.53 -16.52 -6.64
C ARG A 72 5.16 -15.19 -7.01
N LYS A 73 5.00 -14.81 -8.28
CA LYS A 73 5.35 -13.50 -8.81
C LYS A 73 4.17 -12.97 -9.61
N TYR A 74 4.07 -11.66 -9.72
CA TYR A 74 2.90 -10.96 -10.23
C TYR A 74 3.31 -9.96 -11.31
N HIS A 75 2.78 -10.10 -12.51
CA HIS A 75 2.89 -9.06 -13.53
C HIS A 75 2.03 -7.87 -13.13
N GLY A 76 2.46 -6.67 -13.48
CA GLY A 76 1.73 -5.43 -13.23
C GLY A 76 2.60 -4.23 -13.51
N ASN A 77 1.98 -3.07 -13.53
CA ASN A 77 2.65 -1.79 -13.68
C ASN A 77 2.34 -0.91 -12.47
N ILE A 78 3.36 -0.24 -11.96
CA ILE A 78 3.20 0.78 -10.92
C ILE A 78 3.64 2.12 -11.48
N GLU A 79 2.86 3.14 -11.19
CA GLU A 79 3.21 4.53 -11.45
C GLU A 79 3.25 5.25 -10.09
N PHE A 80 4.23 6.13 -9.87
CA PHE A 80 4.32 6.85 -8.61
C PHE A 80 4.96 8.22 -8.77
N VAL A 81 4.69 9.10 -7.82
CA VAL A 81 5.35 10.39 -7.70
C VAL A 81 6.34 10.32 -6.51
N PRO A 82 7.65 10.30 -6.77
CA PRO A 82 8.65 10.17 -5.71
C PRO A 82 8.69 11.40 -4.79
N ALA A 83 9.04 11.20 -3.54
CA ALA A 83 9.38 12.28 -2.63
C ALA A 83 10.74 12.91 -3.02
N PRO A 84 11.01 14.15 -2.59
CA PRO A 84 12.31 14.78 -2.78
C PRO A 84 13.47 13.86 -2.34
N GLY A 85 14.44 13.66 -3.22
CA GLY A 85 15.59 12.77 -3.00
C GLY A 85 15.37 11.31 -3.38
N HIS A 86 14.20 10.93 -3.91
CA HIS A 86 13.89 9.57 -4.38
C HIS A 86 13.61 9.51 -5.90
N GLU A 87 13.94 10.57 -6.64
CA GLU A 87 13.66 10.71 -8.08
C GLU A 87 14.52 9.82 -8.98
N PHE A 88 15.52 9.15 -8.39
CA PHE A 88 16.41 8.23 -9.10
C PHE A 88 15.79 6.84 -9.32
N TYR A 89 14.63 6.56 -8.73
CA TYR A 89 13.89 5.32 -8.93
C TYR A 89 12.85 5.44 -10.05
N GLY A 90 12.77 4.39 -10.87
CA GLY A 90 11.78 4.28 -11.94
C GLY A 90 12.09 5.18 -13.14
N GLU A 91 11.53 4.79 -14.29
CA GLU A 91 11.70 5.52 -15.53
C GLU A 91 10.74 6.71 -15.57
N PRO A 92 11.15 7.91 -16.04
CA PRO A 92 10.24 9.03 -16.26
C PRO A 92 9.10 8.63 -17.20
N LYS A 93 7.87 9.01 -16.84
CA LYS A 93 6.72 8.87 -17.73
C LYS A 93 6.82 9.92 -18.85
N MET A 94 6.93 9.48 -20.10
CA MET A 94 6.98 10.41 -21.24
C MET A 94 5.63 11.13 -21.43
N GLU A 95 5.68 12.42 -21.76
CA GLU A 95 4.51 13.21 -22.14
C GLU A 95 3.88 12.64 -23.42
N GLY A 96 2.68 12.06 -23.31
CA GLY A 96 1.93 11.53 -24.46
C GLY A 96 1.01 10.36 -24.14
N GLU A 97 1.26 9.62 -23.07
CA GLU A 97 0.36 8.54 -22.61
C GLU A 97 -0.68 9.07 -21.62
N THR A 98 -1.50 9.99 -22.09
CA THR A 98 -2.70 10.43 -21.38
C THR A 98 -3.75 9.32 -21.48
N TYR A 99 -3.69 8.33 -20.58
CA TYR A 99 -4.91 7.65 -20.20
C TYR A 99 -5.81 8.68 -19.54
N VAL A 100 -6.96 8.90 -20.16
CA VAL A 100 -8.04 9.81 -19.75
C VAL A 100 -8.03 9.98 -18.24
N SER A 101 -7.77 11.21 -17.80
CA SER A 101 -8.02 11.63 -16.44
C SER A 101 -9.52 11.45 -16.20
N ASP A 102 -9.94 10.27 -15.74
CA ASP A 102 -11.23 10.07 -15.08
C ASP A 102 -11.19 10.75 -13.69
N THR A 103 -10.85 12.03 -13.69
CA THR A 103 -11.21 12.98 -12.65
C THR A 103 -12.39 13.79 -13.18
N GLU A 104 -13.42 13.12 -13.69
CA GLU A 104 -14.76 13.70 -13.69
C GLU A 104 -15.31 13.59 -12.26
N ILE A 105 -14.78 14.40 -11.36
CA ILE A 105 -15.67 15.02 -10.37
C ILE A 105 -16.31 16.16 -11.13
N SER A 106 -17.50 15.89 -11.68
CA SER A 106 -18.31 16.88 -12.41
C SER A 106 -18.37 18.21 -11.65
N GLU A 107 -17.78 19.25 -12.23
CA GLU A 107 -18.07 20.66 -11.89
C GLU A 107 -19.32 21.19 -12.61
N GLN A 108 -20.14 20.34 -13.23
CA GLN A 108 -21.37 20.76 -13.90
C GLN A 108 -22.59 20.12 -13.26
N GLY A 109 -23.11 20.83 -12.26
CA GLY A 109 -24.34 20.51 -11.54
C GLY A 109 -24.92 21.70 -10.79
N ARG A 110 -24.92 22.90 -11.39
CA ARG A 110 -25.96 23.88 -11.07
C ARG A 110 -27.23 23.36 -11.74
N VAL A 111 -28.19 22.96 -10.89
CA VAL A 111 -29.60 22.57 -11.14
C VAL A 111 -29.88 21.11 -10.80
N GLY A 112 -30.67 20.90 -9.74
CA GLY A 112 -31.46 19.68 -9.49
C GLY A 112 -31.05 18.90 -8.25
N GLY A 113 -31.83 19.02 -7.17
CA GLY A 113 -31.59 18.42 -5.87
C GLY A 113 -31.30 16.91 -5.88
N ALA A 114 -30.07 16.57 -5.54
CA ALA A 114 -29.68 15.36 -4.85
C ALA A 114 -28.78 15.81 -3.69
N GLU A 115 -29.05 15.32 -2.48
CA GLU A 115 -28.29 15.70 -1.29
C GLU A 115 -26.80 15.41 -1.51
N LYS A 116 -26.01 16.48 -1.70
CA LYS A 116 -24.55 16.42 -1.75
C LYS A 116 -24.11 15.85 -0.40
N LEU A 117 -23.64 14.60 -0.36
CA LEU A 117 -23.07 13.98 0.84
C LEU A 117 -22.02 14.96 1.40
N ARG A 118 -22.33 15.58 2.55
CA ARG A 118 -21.48 16.57 3.23
C ARG A 118 -20.27 15.93 3.92
N GLY A 119 -19.60 15.01 3.23
CA GLY A 119 -18.45 14.25 3.72
C GLY A 119 -17.14 14.70 3.11
N TYR A 120 -16.04 14.28 3.74
CA TYR A 120 -14.68 14.41 3.23
C TYR A 120 -14.56 13.75 1.84
N GLN A 121 -14.01 14.47 0.86
CA GLN A 121 -13.98 14.05 -0.56
C GLN A 121 -12.64 13.43 -0.98
N GLY A 122 -11.72 13.20 -0.02
CA GLY A 122 -10.37 12.73 -0.31
C GLY A 122 -9.40 13.83 -0.75
N ALA A 123 -8.15 13.43 -0.93
CA ALA A 123 -7.06 14.34 -1.29
C ALA A 123 -7.32 15.07 -2.59
N SER A 124 -7.28 16.40 -2.54
CA SER A 124 -7.23 17.27 -3.73
C SER A 124 -5.79 17.36 -4.21
N ALA A 125 -5.28 16.29 -4.82
CA ALA A 125 -3.92 16.28 -5.29
C ALA A 125 -3.84 16.69 -6.78
N CYS A 126 -3.21 17.85 -7.04
CA CYS A 126 -2.82 18.28 -8.37
C CYS A 126 -1.33 17.98 -8.52
N PHE A 127 -0.99 16.99 -9.35
CA PHE A 127 0.39 16.68 -9.68
C PHE A 127 0.64 17.02 -11.15
N ASP A 128 1.80 17.61 -11.41
CA ASP A 128 2.26 17.74 -12.79
C ASP A 128 2.52 16.34 -13.37
N VAL A 129 2.19 16.18 -14.64
CA VAL A 129 2.32 14.90 -15.37
C VAL A 129 3.81 14.51 -15.47
N SER A 130 4.71 15.50 -15.44
CA SER A 130 6.16 15.33 -15.57
C SER A 130 6.85 14.62 -14.38
N ASP A 131 6.21 14.56 -13.21
CA ASP A 131 6.84 13.99 -12.00
C ASP A 131 6.65 12.47 -11.86
N TRP A 132 5.76 11.88 -12.68
CA TRP A 132 5.43 10.47 -12.56
C TRP A 132 6.56 9.57 -13.06
N ARG A 133 6.84 8.54 -12.27
CA ARG A 133 7.77 7.46 -12.57
C ARG A 133 7.02 6.16 -12.79
N ILE A 134 7.55 5.31 -13.64
CA ILE A 134 6.96 4.01 -13.99
C ILE A 134 7.93 2.89 -13.65
N MET A 135 7.38 1.79 -13.12
CA MET A 135 8.09 0.53 -12.99
C MET A 135 7.20 -0.65 -13.35
N GLU A 136 7.69 -1.48 -14.24
CA GLU A 136 7.02 -2.72 -14.62
C GLU A 136 7.51 -3.91 -13.82
N GLY A 137 6.60 -4.85 -13.57
CA GLY A 137 6.87 -6.13 -12.94
C GLY A 137 7.66 -7.11 -13.83
N PRO A 138 7.83 -8.35 -13.39
CA PRO A 138 7.10 -8.97 -12.30
C PRO A 138 7.57 -8.52 -10.91
N PHE A 139 6.65 -8.55 -9.95
CA PHE A 139 6.88 -8.26 -8.53
C PHE A 139 6.64 -9.52 -7.69
N ILE A 140 7.45 -9.72 -6.66
CA ILE A 140 7.13 -10.62 -5.54
C ILE A 140 6.18 -9.91 -4.58
N SER A 141 6.46 -8.65 -4.25
CA SER A 141 5.66 -7.86 -3.30
C SER A 141 5.72 -6.38 -3.61
N VAL A 142 4.59 -5.71 -3.43
CA VAL A 142 4.43 -4.25 -3.46
C VAL A 142 3.69 -3.85 -2.19
N MET A 143 4.28 -2.97 -1.40
CA MET A 143 3.66 -2.42 -0.19
C MET A 143 3.78 -0.91 -0.17
N LEU A 144 2.71 -0.23 0.24
CA LEU A 144 2.72 1.17 0.63
C LEU A 144 2.39 1.24 2.10
N VAL A 145 3.24 1.89 2.88
CA VAL A 145 3.13 1.89 4.33
C VAL A 145 3.15 3.32 4.85
N ASN A 146 2.18 3.64 5.71
CA ASN A 146 1.99 4.98 6.28
C ASN A 146 2.68 5.14 7.65
N VAL A 147 2.88 4.03 8.37
CA VAL A 147 3.42 4.04 9.73
C VAL A 147 4.57 3.04 9.89
N PRO A 148 5.52 3.27 10.83
CA PRO A 148 6.70 2.42 10.87
C PRO A 148 6.45 0.96 11.24
N TRP A 149 5.47 0.73 12.12
CA TRP A 149 5.08 -0.59 12.61
C TRP A 149 3.72 -0.98 12.05
N VAL A 150 3.66 -2.05 11.27
CA VAL A 150 2.41 -2.57 10.69
C VAL A 150 1.71 -3.54 11.63
N THR A 151 2.49 -4.28 12.42
CA THR A 151 2.02 -5.15 13.50
C THR A 151 2.87 -4.91 14.76
N GLU A 152 2.54 -5.59 15.86
CA GLU A 152 3.34 -5.54 17.10
C GLU A 152 4.81 -5.95 16.88
N ASP A 153 5.08 -6.79 15.90
CA ASP A 153 6.37 -7.42 15.64
C ASP A 153 6.89 -7.24 14.22
N THR A 154 6.30 -6.33 13.44
CA THR A 154 6.73 -6.03 12.07
C THR A 154 6.99 -4.54 11.91
N PHE A 155 8.28 -4.17 11.94
CA PHE A 155 8.81 -2.83 11.70
C PHE A 155 9.10 -2.63 10.20
N SER A 156 8.04 -2.71 9.39
CA SER A 156 8.14 -2.75 7.92
C SER A 156 8.75 -1.48 7.31
N ALA A 157 8.49 -0.30 7.89
CA ALA A 157 8.88 0.99 7.30
C ALA A 157 9.70 1.86 8.26
N PRO A 158 11.00 1.58 8.46
CA PRO A 158 11.81 2.26 9.46
C PRO A 158 11.91 3.78 9.31
N GLU A 159 11.70 4.30 8.10
CA GLU A 159 11.80 5.73 7.79
C GLU A 159 10.43 6.43 7.68
N ALA A 160 9.32 5.68 7.88
CA ALA A 160 7.99 6.26 7.84
C ALA A 160 7.81 7.32 8.94
N LYS A 161 7.06 8.37 8.60
CA LYS A 161 6.68 9.42 9.56
C LYS A 161 5.18 9.55 9.50
N PHE A 162 4.58 9.79 10.67
CA PHE A 162 3.13 9.82 10.76
C PHE A 162 2.48 10.98 9.98
N SER A 163 3.18 12.08 9.70
CA SER A 163 2.59 13.27 9.10
C SER A 163 3.53 14.03 8.17
N ASP A 164 4.27 13.32 7.32
CA ASP A 164 5.17 13.94 6.34
C ASP A 164 4.54 14.11 4.95
N GLY A 165 3.32 13.61 4.74
CA GLY A 165 2.60 13.67 3.47
C GLY A 165 3.09 12.64 2.45
N PHE A 166 3.78 11.59 2.88
CA PHE A 166 4.31 10.55 2.02
C PHE A 166 3.96 9.15 2.55
N LEU A 167 3.97 8.19 1.62
CA LEU A 167 3.95 6.76 1.92
C LEU A 167 5.33 6.16 1.64
N ASP A 168 5.72 5.19 2.44
CA ASP A 168 6.93 4.43 2.23
C ASP A 168 6.59 3.21 1.35
N LEU A 169 7.06 3.25 0.10
CA LEU A 169 6.91 2.21 -0.91
C LEU A 169 8.04 1.19 -0.77
N ILE A 170 7.66 -0.06 -0.55
CA ILE A 170 8.58 -1.20 -0.39
C ILE A 170 8.29 -2.20 -1.49
N LEU A 171 9.28 -2.43 -2.35
CA LEU A 171 9.18 -3.31 -3.51
C LEU A 171 10.18 -4.45 -3.44
N ILE A 172 9.73 -5.63 -3.83
CA ILE A 172 10.60 -6.78 -4.08
C ILE A 172 10.25 -7.30 -5.47
N LYS A 173 11.18 -7.23 -6.42
CA LYS A 173 10.98 -7.72 -7.80
C LYS A 173 11.35 -9.19 -7.94
N ASP A 174 12.59 -9.52 -7.59
CA ASP A 174 13.11 -10.87 -7.63
C ASP A 174 14.18 -11.06 -6.56
N CYS A 175 14.26 -12.26 -5.98
CA CYS A 175 15.36 -12.64 -5.09
C CYS A 175 15.43 -14.16 -4.88
N PRO A 176 16.61 -14.70 -4.50
CA PRO A 176 16.71 -16.06 -4.00
C PRO A 176 15.83 -16.27 -2.77
N ARG A 177 15.25 -17.47 -2.61
CA ARG A 177 14.37 -17.80 -1.47
C ARG A 177 15.04 -17.61 -0.10
N SER A 178 16.35 -17.85 -0.01
CA SER A 178 17.13 -17.60 1.21
C SER A 178 17.20 -16.11 1.55
N ALA A 179 17.42 -15.26 0.54
CA ALA A 179 17.38 -13.81 0.69
C ALA A 179 15.96 -13.34 1.07
N LEU A 180 14.92 -13.90 0.45
CA LEU A 180 13.53 -13.62 0.81
C LEU A 180 13.23 -13.97 2.26
N ALA A 181 13.65 -15.15 2.73
CA ALA A 181 13.51 -15.55 4.11
C ALA A 181 14.24 -14.57 5.06
N SER A 182 15.45 -14.15 4.70
CA SER A 182 16.19 -13.14 5.47
C SER A 182 15.50 -11.78 5.49
N ILE A 183 14.89 -11.34 4.38
CA ILE A 183 14.11 -10.10 4.29
C ILE A 183 12.89 -10.19 5.21
N LEU A 184 12.16 -11.30 5.18
CA LEU A 184 10.96 -11.50 6.01
C LEU A 184 11.29 -11.56 7.50
N VAL A 185 12.44 -12.15 7.88
CA VAL A 185 12.93 -12.13 9.26
C VAL A 185 13.39 -10.73 9.67
N GLY A 186 14.12 -10.03 8.80
CA GLY A 186 14.62 -8.67 9.04
C GLY A 186 13.51 -7.61 9.10
N ALA A 187 12.28 -7.92 8.69
CA ALA A 187 11.14 -7.03 8.86
C ALA A 187 10.79 -6.78 10.34
N LYS A 188 11.25 -7.63 11.26
CA LYS A 188 11.03 -7.46 12.71
C LYS A 188 11.80 -6.30 13.31
N ASP A 189 13.00 -6.04 12.79
CA ASP A 189 13.92 -5.03 13.30
C ASP A 189 14.28 -3.96 12.26
N GLY A 190 13.63 -4.00 11.09
CA GLY A 190 13.81 -3.03 10.02
C GLY A 190 15.08 -3.26 9.19
N THR A 191 15.85 -4.32 9.44
CA THR A 191 17.10 -4.56 8.69
C THR A 191 16.86 -5.02 7.25
N HIS A 192 15.64 -5.44 6.92
CA HIS A 192 15.25 -5.89 5.58
C HIS A 192 15.46 -4.84 4.50
N ILE A 193 15.34 -3.55 4.82
CA ILE A 193 15.53 -2.45 3.85
C ILE A 193 16.99 -2.34 3.37
N LYS A 194 17.95 -2.98 4.07
CA LYS A 194 19.37 -3.02 3.68
C LYS A 194 19.66 -4.11 2.63
N SER A 195 18.70 -4.99 2.36
CA SER A 195 18.85 -6.04 1.36
C SER A 195 18.93 -5.45 -0.04
N PRO A 196 19.85 -5.90 -0.92
CA PRO A 196 19.94 -5.40 -2.29
C PRO A 196 18.72 -5.76 -3.15
N TYR A 197 17.83 -6.63 -2.66
CA TYR A 197 16.61 -7.04 -3.33
C TYR A 197 15.37 -6.23 -2.90
N VAL A 198 15.52 -5.38 -1.88
CA VAL A 198 14.45 -4.50 -1.40
C VAL A 198 14.71 -3.12 -1.95
N MET A 199 13.73 -2.58 -2.66
CA MET A 199 13.71 -1.17 -3.01
C MET A 199 12.78 -0.46 -2.02
N TYR A 200 13.31 0.59 -1.41
CA TYR A 200 12.62 1.37 -0.39
C TYR A 200 12.66 2.84 -0.81
N LEU A 201 11.50 3.48 -0.95
CA LEU A 201 11.43 4.88 -1.31
C LEU A 201 10.17 5.54 -0.76
N LYS A 202 10.22 6.86 -0.55
CA LYS A 202 9.02 7.64 -0.24
C LYS A 202 8.31 8.11 -1.50
N VAL A 203 6.99 8.03 -1.51
CA VAL A 203 6.13 8.45 -2.61
C VAL A 203 4.96 9.29 -2.10
N ARG A 204 4.55 10.29 -2.89
CA ARG A 204 3.43 11.19 -2.57
C ARG A 204 2.10 10.71 -3.15
N ALA A 205 2.20 10.01 -4.28
CA ALA A 205 1.08 9.42 -4.99
C ALA A 205 1.50 8.13 -5.66
N PHE A 206 0.54 7.24 -5.87
CA PHE A 206 0.80 5.93 -6.42
C PHE A 206 -0.39 5.45 -7.24
N LYS A 207 -0.11 4.68 -8.27
CA LYS A 207 -1.11 4.00 -9.09
C LYS A 207 -0.64 2.57 -9.34
N LEU A 208 -1.52 1.62 -9.06
CA LEU A 208 -1.32 0.20 -9.34
C LEU A 208 -2.21 -0.25 -10.49
N VAL A 209 -1.60 -0.80 -11.52
CA VAL A 209 -2.26 -1.60 -12.54
C VAL A 209 -1.84 -3.05 -12.31
N PRO A 210 -2.60 -3.82 -11.52
CA PRO A 210 -2.26 -5.19 -11.21
C PRO A 210 -2.48 -6.08 -12.44
N GLY A 211 -1.66 -7.11 -12.57
CA GLY A 211 -1.80 -8.14 -13.60
C GLY A 211 -1.77 -9.54 -13.02
N ASN A 212 -1.67 -10.52 -13.93
CA ASN A 212 -1.75 -11.92 -13.58
C ASN A 212 -0.45 -12.44 -12.93
N ARG A 213 -0.56 -13.59 -12.25
CA ARG A 213 0.57 -14.35 -11.74
C ARG A 213 1.46 -14.81 -12.90
N VAL A 214 2.77 -14.75 -12.70
CA VAL A 214 3.73 -15.30 -13.65
C VAL A 214 3.45 -16.79 -13.84
N GLY A 215 3.24 -17.19 -15.10
CA GLY A 215 2.93 -18.59 -15.45
C GLY A 215 1.46 -19.00 -15.25
N ASN A 216 0.56 -18.10 -14.88
CA ASN A 216 -0.88 -18.37 -14.83
C ASN A 216 -1.67 -17.21 -15.49
N PRO A 217 -2.31 -17.43 -16.65
CA PRO A 217 -2.99 -16.37 -17.40
C PRO A 217 -4.38 -16.00 -16.84
N THR A 218 -4.92 -16.73 -15.86
CA THR A 218 -6.28 -16.54 -15.35
C THR A 218 -6.34 -16.18 -13.86
N GLU A 219 -5.20 -16.24 -13.17
CA GLU A 219 -5.10 -15.91 -11.74
C GLU A 219 -4.11 -14.77 -11.51
N GLY A 220 -4.52 -13.77 -10.74
CA GLY A 220 -3.70 -12.70 -10.17
C GLY A 220 -3.46 -12.90 -8.66
N GLY A 221 -2.77 -11.95 -8.04
CA GLY A 221 -2.67 -11.79 -6.58
C GLY A 221 -3.90 -11.16 -5.92
N ILE A 222 -3.76 -10.92 -4.62
CA ILE A 222 -4.74 -10.22 -3.79
C ILE A 222 -4.24 -8.81 -3.53
N ILE A 223 -5.15 -7.84 -3.49
CA ILE A 223 -4.86 -6.49 -3.02
C ILE A 223 -5.64 -6.30 -1.73
N ASP A 224 -4.92 -5.95 -0.66
CA ASP A 224 -5.52 -5.56 0.61
C ASP A 224 -5.14 -4.12 0.99
N VAL A 225 -6.01 -3.54 1.82
CA VAL A 225 -5.83 -2.24 2.44
C VAL A 225 -6.17 -2.40 3.91
N ASP A 226 -5.23 -2.05 4.79
CA ASP A 226 -5.34 -2.19 6.24
C ASP A 226 -5.78 -3.60 6.71
N GLY A 227 -5.41 -4.64 5.93
CA GLY A 227 -5.75 -6.06 6.18
C GLY A 227 -7.11 -6.51 5.62
N GLU A 228 -7.84 -5.62 4.94
CA GLU A 228 -9.12 -5.94 4.30
C GLU A 228 -8.99 -6.04 2.79
N VAL A 229 -9.67 -7.01 2.18
CA VAL A 229 -9.52 -7.25 0.73
C VAL A 229 -10.30 -6.24 -0.09
N VAL A 230 -9.60 -5.52 -0.96
CA VAL A 230 -10.20 -4.56 -1.89
C VAL A 230 -10.35 -5.12 -3.30
N ALA A 231 -9.46 -6.01 -3.74
CA ALA A 231 -9.55 -6.63 -5.05
C ALA A 231 -8.84 -7.99 -5.13
N ARG A 232 -9.28 -8.83 -6.07
CA ARG A 232 -8.67 -10.12 -6.42
C ARG A 232 -8.52 -10.20 -7.93
N GLY A 233 -7.56 -10.98 -8.43
CA GLY A 233 -7.50 -11.34 -9.85
C GLY A 233 -7.98 -12.77 -10.05
N GLU A 234 -9.29 -13.02 -10.10
CA GLU A 234 -9.83 -14.37 -10.30
C GLU A 234 -10.70 -14.49 -11.57
N GLY A 235 -10.19 -15.14 -12.62
CA GLY A 235 -11.01 -15.64 -13.74
C GLY A 235 -10.93 -14.87 -15.06
N ASP A 236 -10.52 -13.60 -15.05
CA ASP A 236 -10.34 -12.75 -16.24
C ASP A 236 -9.35 -11.59 -15.90
N PRO A 237 -8.42 -11.17 -16.79
CA PRO A 237 -7.58 -9.99 -16.58
C PRO A 237 -8.34 -8.69 -16.23
N MET A 238 -9.64 -8.57 -16.50
CA MET A 238 -10.49 -7.46 -16.00
C MET A 238 -10.95 -7.60 -14.54
N VAL A 239 -10.57 -8.65 -13.81
CA VAL A 239 -11.16 -8.96 -12.48
C VAL A 239 -10.67 -8.06 -11.35
N TYR A 240 -9.53 -7.39 -11.53
CA TYR A 240 -9.11 -6.33 -10.61
C TYR A 240 -9.95 -5.05 -10.71
N GLY A 241 -10.79 -4.91 -11.74
CA GLY A 241 -11.45 -3.65 -12.03
C GLY A 241 -10.47 -2.56 -12.46
N PRO A 242 -10.86 -1.28 -12.34
CA PRO A 242 -10.01 -0.15 -12.72
C PRO A 242 -8.71 -0.08 -11.91
N PRO A 243 -7.67 0.62 -12.42
CA PRO A 243 -6.44 0.87 -11.67
C PRO A 243 -6.72 1.49 -10.30
N ILE A 244 -5.94 1.09 -9.30
CA ILE A 244 -6.01 1.66 -7.96
C ILE A 244 -5.14 2.90 -7.94
N LYS A 245 -5.70 4.05 -7.58
CA LYS A 245 -4.99 5.32 -7.41
C LYS A 245 -4.97 5.68 -5.93
N ILE A 246 -3.84 6.21 -5.48
CA ILE A 246 -3.57 6.45 -4.07
C ILE A 246 -2.95 7.83 -3.92
N ASN A 247 -3.54 8.64 -3.05
CA ASN A 247 -3.06 9.96 -2.68
C ASN A 247 -3.02 10.11 -1.15
N VAL A 248 -2.10 10.93 -0.65
CA VAL A 248 -1.91 11.15 0.78
C VAL A 248 -2.42 12.53 1.18
N ASP A 249 -3.20 12.58 2.25
CA ASP A 249 -3.61 13.79 2.92
C ASP A 249 -2.77 14.01 4.17
N ASN A 250 -1.97 15.08 4.15
CA ASN A 250 -1.03 15.35 5.22
C ASN A 250 -1.77 15.69 6.53
N GLY A 251 -1.55 14.89 7.57
CA GLY A 251 -1.95 15.17 8.94
C GLY A 251 -3.46 15.29 9.13
N LEU A 252 -4.26 14.67 8.25
CA LEU A 252 -5.72 14.78 8.27
C LEU A 252 -6.34 14.18 9.55
N ALA A 253 -5.80 13.06 10.03
CA ALA A 253 -6.25 12.40 11.24
C ALA A 253 -5.37 12.77 12.44
N THR A 254 -5.83 12.42 13.64
CA THR A 254 -5.02 12.51 14.85
C THR A 254 -5.14 11.25 15.68
N PHE A 255 -4.03 10.81 16.28
CA PHE A 255 -4.00 9.68 17.21
C PHE A 255 -3.37 10.10 18.55
N PHE A 256 -3.63 9.31 19.60
CA PHE A 256 -3.08 9.55 20.93
C PHE A 256 -1.73 8.84 21.11
N SER A 257 -0.75 9.52 21.71
CA SER A 257 0.60 8.98 21.93
C SER A 257 1.16 9.32 23.32
N HIS A 258 2.24 8.63 23.72
CA HIS A 258 2.84 8.82 25.06
C HIS A 258 3.65 10.11 25.23
N ARG A 259 4.22 10.63 24.14
CA ARG A 259 4.72 11.99 23.88
C ARG A 259 5.30 12.02 22.47
#